data_AF-A0AAU3XH58-F1
#
_entry.id   AF-A0AAU3XH58-F1
#
_cell.length_a   1.000
_cell.length_b   1.000
_cell.length_c   1.000
_cell.angle_alpha   90.00
_cell.angle_beta   90.00
_cell.angle_gamma   90.00
#
_symmetry.space_group_name_H-M   'P 1'
#
loop_
_entity.id
_entity.type
_entity.pdbx_description
1 polymer ?
#
loop_
_entity_poly.entity_id
_entity_poly.type
_entity_poly.pdbx_seq_one_letter_code
_entity_poly.pdbx_strand_id
1 'polypeptide(L)'
;MRPNFLAQHFLPKSLLAAALGSAAVLGGLAAPSATAAQTSTVGVAAASDDAEARFFELQDLFWQVCAPDVEAGGELAASSATETTPVDPVDPVPTDPYDPVPLDVTEQCVADRNALRISKAFSGKDTTTYEAVQEKLTSLRYPAARIHRMPDHGGAPRARLDLRLGDDRAALEVTGTYLGVMVETFGASKGVSATEVLLEPQVDEPTS
;
A
#
# COMPACT_ATOMS: atom_id res chain seq x y z
N MET A 1 21.32 -46.15 -34.68
CA MET A 1 21.75 -45.29 -35.79
C MET A 1 21.41 -43.84 -35.45
N ARG A 2 22.43 -42.98 -35.34
CA ARG A 2 22.35 -41.50 -35.26
C ARG A 2 22.67 -40.94 -36.65
N PRO A 3 22.17 -39.73 -37.01
CA PRO A 3 22.93 -38.48 -36.81
C PRO A 3 22.02 -37.39 -36.18
N ASN A 4 22.41 -36.42 -35.34
CA ASN A 4 23.53 -35.47 -35.24
C ASN A 4 23.64 -34.47 -36.42
N PHE A 5 23.08 -33.27 -36.25
CA PHE A 5 23.55 -32.04 -36.88
C PHE A 5 23.34 -30.83 -35.97
N LEU A 6 24.43 -30.13 -35.68
CA LEU A 6 24.54 -28.80 -35.07
C LEU A 6 24.78 -27.77 -36.20
N ALA A 7 24.17 -26.59 -36.08
CA ALA A 7 24.63 -25.31 -36.66
C ALA A 7 23.82 -24.20 -35.95
N GLN A 8 24.38 -23.47 -34.98
CA GLN A 8 25.23 -22.27 -35.08
C GLN A 8 24.64 -21.09 -35.89
N HIS A 9 24.30 -20.05 -35.11
CA HIS A 9 24.45 -18.60 -35.34
C HIS A 9 24.04 -17.98 -36.67
N PHE A 10 23.01 -17.13 -36.65
CA PHE A 10 23.05 -15.80 -37.29
C PHE A 10 22.14 -14.80 -36.55
N LEU A 11 22.78 -13.88 -35.82
CA LEU A 11 22.23 -12.57 -35.45
C LEU A 11 22.23 -11.66 -36.69
N PRO A 12 21.18 -10.86 -36.94
CA PRO A 12 21.33 -9.59 -37.62
C PRO A 12 21.33 -8.42 -36.64
N LYS A 13 22.38 -7.61 -36.79
CA LYS A 13 22.66 -6.34 -36.13
C LYS A 13 21.65 -5.23 -36.49
N SER A 14 21.38 -4.42 -35.47
CA SER A 14 21.16 -2.96 -35.41
C SER A 14 20.86 -2.19 -36.69
N LEU A 15 19.83 -1.33 -36.63
CA LEU A 15 19.87 0.02 -37.20
C LEU A 15 19.16 1.02 -36.26
N LEU A 16 19.99 1.85 -35.60
CA LEU A 16 19.60 3.12 -35.00
C LEU A 16 19.20 4.09 -36.12
N ALA A 17 18.02 4.68 -36.04
CA ALA A 17 17.65 5.83 -36.87
C ALA A 17 17.52 7.07 -35.96
N ALA A 18 18.59 7.84 -35.89
CA ALA A 18 18.57 9.21 -35.40
C ALA A 18 18.09 10.12 -36.54
N ALA A 19 16.92 10.73 -36.38
CA ALA A 19 16.44 11.77 -37.28
C ALA A 19 16.76 13.15 -36.68
N LEU A 20 17.90 13.72 -37.09
CA LEU A 20 18.19 15.15 -36.98
C LEU A 20 17.66 15.83 -38.24
N GLY A 21 16.60 16.63 -38.10
CA GLY A 21 15.99 17.41 -39.17
C GLY A 21 15.87 18.87 -38.78
N SER A 22 16.83 19.67 -39.24
CA SER A 22 16.92 21.12 -39.11
C SER A 22 15.89 21.85 -40.00
N ALA A 23 15.34 22.98 -39.54
CA ALA A 23 15.24 24.24 -40.30
C ALA A 23 14.43 25.30 -39.53
N ALA A 24 14.98 26.50 -39.46
CA ALA A 24 14.36 27.71 -38.93
C ALA A 24 13.26 28.24 -39.88
N VAL A 25 12.20 28.82 -39.32
CA VAL A 25 11.36 29.80 -40.01
C VAL A 25 11.31 31.06 -39.14
N LEU A 26 12.02 32.08 -39.61
CA LEU A 26 11.90 33.48 -39.18
C LEU A 26 10.83 34.14 -40.04
N GLY A 27 9.82 34.75 -39.42
CA GLY A 27 8.96 35.72 -40.09
C GLY A 27 7.53 35.80 -39.54
N GLY A 28 7.16 36.99 -39.05
CA GLY A 28 5.76 37.46 -39.01
C GLY A 28 5.26 37.91 -37.64
N LEU A 29 5.37 39.22 -37.36
CA LEU A 29 4.51 39.90 -36.37
C LEU A 29 3.08 39.98 -36.90
N ALA A 30 2.13 39.36 -36.21
CA ALA A 30 0.72 39.77 -36.16
C ALA A 30 0.05 39.10 -34.95
N ALA A 31 -0.69 39.87 -34.15
CA ALA A 31 -1.61 39.39 -33.11
C ALA A 31 -3.05 39.77 -33.52
N PRO A 32 -4.12 39.24 -32.89
CA PRO A 32 -4.29 38.03 -32.10
C PRO A 32 -5.46 37.15 -32.63
N SER A 33 -5.82 36.11 -31.87
CA SER A 33 -7.04 35.28 -31.99
C SER A 33 -6.87 33.95 -32.71
N ALA A 34 -6.27 32.99 -32.01
CA ALA A 34 -6.61 31.58 -32.17
C ALA A 34 -6.56 30.93 -30.80
N THR A 35 -7.70 30.37 -30.39
CA THR A 35 -7.88 29.53 -29.22
C THR A 35 -6.76 28.49 -29.18
N ALA A 36 -5.79 28.69 -28.29
CA ALA A 36 -4.79 27.68 -28.00
C ALA A 36 -5.53 26.47 -27.43
N ALA A 37 -5.64 25.41 -28.23
CA ALA A 37 -5.83 24.08 -27.70
C ALA A 37 -4.60 23.81 -26.82
N GLN A 38 -4.75 24.05 -25.53
CA GLN A 38 -3.80 23.60 -24.54
C GLN A 38 -3.86 22.08 -24.56
N THR A 39 -2.94 21.46 -25.29
CA THR A 39 -2.57 20.07 -25.04
C THR A 39 -2.01 20.04 -23.62
N SER A 40 -2.89 19.77 -22.65
CA SER A 40 -2.52 19.54 -21.26
C SER A 40 -1.53 18.39 -21.20
N THR A 41 -0.25 18.71 -21.05
CA THR A 41 0.77 17.80 -20.50
C THR A 41 0.69 17.73 -18.97
N VAL A 42 -0.46 18.08 -18.39
CA VAL A 42 -0.81 17.89 -16.97
C VAL A 42 -1.31 16.47 -16.77
N GLY A 43 -0.47 15.47 -17.04
CA GLY A 43 -0.91 14.07 -17.09
C GLY A 43 -0.57 13.22 -15.88
N VAL A 44 0.50 13.55 -15.14
CA VAL A 44 1.07 12.60 -14.16
C VAL A 44 1.15 13.18 -12.75
N ALA A 45 1.55 14.45 -12.60
CA ALA A 45 1.62 15.07 -11.27
C ALA A 45 0.23 15.27 -10.64
N ALA A 46 -0.72 15.84 -11.39
CA ALA A 46 -2.08 16.07 -10.91
C ALA A 46 -2.85 14.78 -10.58
N ALA A 47 -2.55 13.67 -11.26
CA ALA A 47 -3.18 12.38 -10.99
C ALA A 47 -2.71 11.75 -9.66
N SER A 48 -1.47 12.02 -9.25
CA SER A 48 -0.92 11.57 -7.96
C SER A 48 -1.52 12.37 -6.80
N ASP A 49 -1.58 13.70 -6.94
CA ASP A 49 -2.14 14.58 -5.92
C ASP A 49 -3.63 14.26 -5.68
N ASP A 50 -4.36 13.93 -6.74
CA ASP A 50 -5.77 13.53 -6.72
C ASP A 50 -5.98 12.10 -6.14
N ALA A 51 -4.96 11.24 -6.15
CA ALA A 51 -5.02 9.93 -5.50
C ALA A 51 -4.77 10.03 -3.98
N GLU A 52 -3.76 10.80 -3.57
CA GLU A 52 -3.49 11.07 -2.15
C GLU A 52 -4.68 11.80 -1.48
N ALA A 53 -5.27 12.80 -2.15
CA ALA A 53 -6.45 13.49 -1.61
C ALA A 53 -7.62 12.54 -1.33
N ARG A 54 -7.98 11.67 -2.28
CA ARG A 54 -9.04 10.68 -2.09
C ARG A 54 -8.71 9.62 -1.05
N PHE A 55 -7.43 9.29 -0.92
CA PHE A 55 -6.98 8.42 0.16
C PHE A 55 -7.20 9.07 1.52
N PHE A 56 -6.83 10.35 1.69
CA PHE A 56 -7.09 11.08 2.93
C PHE A 56 -8.58 11.20 3.24
N GLU A 57 -9.43 11.48 2.25
CA GLU A 57 -10.89 11.48 2.43
C GLU A 57 -11.41 10.12 2.92
N LEU A 58 -10.93 9.01 2.33
CA LEU A 58 -11.32 7.66 2.76
C LEU A 58 -10.86 7.36 4.19
N GLN A 59 -9.62 7.73 4.51
CA GLN A 59 -9.06 7.51 5.84
C GLN A 59 -9.78 8.34 6.89
N ASP A 60 -10.09 9.62 6.61
CA ASP A 60 -10.86 10.50 7.49
C ASP A 60 -12.24 9.90 7.82
N LEU A 61 -12.93 9.34 6.83
CA LEU A 61 -14.19 8.61 7.05
C LEU A 61 -14.01 7.41 8.00
N PHE A 62 -12.93 6.64 7.87
CA PHE A 62 -12.67 5.53 8.77
C PHE A 62 -12.31 5.99 10.18
N TRP A 63 -11.52 7.05 10.32
CA TRP A 63 -11.20 7.66 11.59
C TRP A 63 -12.45 8.19 12.31
N GLN A 64 -13.36 8.84 11.60
CA GLN A 64 -14.64 9.29 12.17
C GLN A 64 -15.50 8.13 12.65
N VAL A 65 -15.54 7.02 11.91
CA VAL A 65 -16.32 5.83 12.28
C VAL A 65 -15.67 5.04 13.42
N CYS A 66 -14.35 5.13 13.56
CA CYS A 66 -13.60 4.47 14.63
C CYS A 66 -13.38 5.37 15.85
N ALA A 67 -13.83 6.63 15.81
CA ALA A 67 -13.72 7.54 16.92
C ALA A 67 -14.43 6.94 18.15
N PRO A 68 -13.82 7.02 19.34
CA PRO A 68 -14.48 6.53 20.56
C PRO A 68 -15.75 7.34 20.81
N ASP A 69 -16.84 6.67 21.20
CA ASP A 69 -18.08 7.32 21.61
C ASP A 69 -17.81 8.19 22.86
N VAL A 70 -17.75 9.52 22.68
CA VAL A 70 -17.66 10.50 23.77
C VAL A 70 -19.06 10.85 24.27
N GLU A 71 -19.80 9.86 24.80
CA GLU A 71 -21.04 10.11 25.52
C GLU A 71 -20.83 9.90 27.02
N ALA A 72 -20.68 11.06 27.70
CA ALA A 72 -21.08 11.43 29.05
C ALA A 72 -20.95 10.42 30.22
N GLY A 73 -20.29 10.89 31.29
CA GLY A 73 -20.26 10.26 32.60
C GLY A 73 -21.64 9.74 33.05
N GLY A 74 -21.70 8.44 33.27
CA GLY A 74 -22.83 7.73 33.87
C GLY A 74 -22.27 6.56 34.67
N GLU A 75 -22.01 6.82 35.96
CA GLU A 75 -21.71 5.81 36.95
C GLU A 75 -22.89 4.82 37.06
N LEU A 76 -22.55 3.52 37.06
CA LEU A 76 -23.21 2.37 37.73
C LEU A 76 -23.38 1.15 36.80
N ALA A 77 -22.33 0.33 36.74
CA ALA A 77 -22.42 -1.10 37.07
C ALA A 77 -21.02 -1.66 37.31
N ALA A 78 -20.53 -1.49 38.55
CA ALA A 78 -19.50 -2.35 39.09
C ALA A 78 -20.06 -3.78 39.17
N SER A 79 -19.33 -4.75 38.61
CA SER A 79 -19.16 -6.04 39.30
C SER A 79 -17.95 -6.81 38.74
N SER A 80 -17.12 -7.27 39.67
CA SER A 80 -15.89 -8.07 39.52
C SER A 80 -14.62 -7.32 39.12
N ALA A 81 -14.22 -6.35 39.95
CA ALA A 81 -12.80 -6.17 40.25
C ALA A 81 -12.44 -7.10 41.42
N THR A 82 -11.85 -8.25 41.11
CA THR A 82 -10.96 -8.91 42.08
C THR A 82 -9.72 -8.03 42.17
N GLU A 83 -9.55 -7.43 43.34
CA GLU A 83 -8.36 -6.70 43.77
C GLU A 83 -7.09 -7.47 43.40
N THR A 84 -6.40 -6.99 42.36
CA THR A 84 -5.01 -7.31 42.10
C THR A 84 -4.30 -5.96 42.02
N THR A 85 -3.30 -5.81 42.88
CA THR A 85 -2.37 -4.68 43.00
C THR A 85 -2.07 -3.94 41.68
N PRO A 86 -1.89 -2.59 41.71
CA PRO A 86 -1.48 -1.84 40.53
C PRO A 86 -0.05 -2.28 40.13
N VAL A 87 0.04 -3.12 39.11
CA VAL A 87 1.24 -3.20 38.29
C VAL A 87 1.07 -2.05 37.30
N ASP A 88 1.93 -1.04 37.40
CA ASP A 88 2.06 -0.02 36.35
C ASP A 88 2.01 -0.72 34.97
N PRO A 89 1.15 -0.32 34.03
CA PRO A 89 1.26 -0.80 32.67
C PRO A 89 2.54 -0.20 32.09
N VAL A 90 3.65 -0.92 32.26
CA VAL A 90 4.83 -0.73 31.44
C VAL A 90 4.44 -1.31 30.09
N ASP A 91 3.92 -0.45 29.21
CA ASP A 91 3.97 -0.78 27.78
C ASP A 91 5.43 -1.13 27.49
N PRO A 92 5.73 -2.35 26.99
CA PRO A 92 7.09 -2.67 26.63
C PRO A 92 7.51 -1.69 25.55
N VAL A 93 8.48 -0.84 25.88
CA VAL A 93 9.17 -0.01 24.89
C VAL A 93 9.70 -0.97 23.83
N PRO A 94 9.39 -0.77 22.54
CA PRO A 94 9.99 -1.55 21.46
C PRO A 94 11.50 -1.54 21.65
N THR A 95 12.06 -2.72 21.90
CA THR A 95 13.50 -2.85 22.18
C THR A 95 14.32 -2.53 20.94
N ASP A 96 13.72 -2.74 19.76
CA ASP A 96 14.23 -2.33 18.46
C ASP A 96 13.20 -1.41 17.76
N PRO A 97 13.59 -0.26 17.19
CA PRO A 97 12.68 0.59 16.40
C PRO A 97 12.00 -0.15 15.23
N TYR A 98 12.59 -1.25 14.75
CA TYR A 98 12.05 -2.08 13.68
C TYR A 98 11.07 -3.16 14.18
N ASP A 99 10.91 -3.35 15.48
CA ASP A 99 9.88 -4.24 16.03
C ASP A 99 8.48 -3.65 15.74
N PRO A 100 7.46 -4.49 15.45
CA PRO A 100 6.10 -4.02 15.30
C PRO A 100 5.62 -3.40 16.61
N VAL A 101 5.05 -2.21 16.52
CA VAL A 101 4.53 -1.50 17.69
C VAL A 101 3.03 -1.74 17.86
N PRO A 102 2.51 -1.78 19.09
CA PRO A 102 1.07 -1.87 19.31
C PRO A 102 0.33 -0.70 18.68
N LEU A 103 -0.78 -1.01 18.00
CA LEU A 103 -1.76 -0.02 17.58
C LEU A 103 -2.70 0.26 18.74
N ASP A 104 -3.07 1.53 18.93
CA ASP A 104 -4.16 1.84 19.85
C ASP A 104 -5.51 1.36 19.30
N VAL A 105 -6.56 1.44 20.11
CA VAL A 105 -7.90 0.92 19.76
C VAL A 105 -8.49 1.58 18.51
N THR A 106 -8.19 2.85 18.28
CA THR A 106 -8.70 3.61 17.13
C THR A 106 -7.88 3.28 15.88
N GLU A 107 -6.55 3.27 16.00
CA GLU A 107 -5.64 2.84 14.93
C GLU A 107 -5.95 1.41 14.46
N GLN A 108 -6.16 0.47 15.40
CA GLN A 108 -6.51 -0.91 15.09
C GLN A 108 -7.83 -0.99 14.34
N CYS A 109 -8.86 -0.26 14.77
CA CYS A 109 -10.14 -0.20 14.07
C CYS A 109 -10.00 0.30 12.62
N VAL A 110 -9.17 1.32 12.40
CA VAL A 110 -8.91 1.87 11.06
C VAL A 110 -8.14 0.87 10.19
N ALA A 111 -7.15 0.18 10.76
CA ALA A 111 -6.41 -0.88 10.10
C ALA A 111 -7.32 -2.05 9.71
N ASP A 112 -8.17 -2.51 10.62
CA ASP A 112 -9.12 -3.61 10.39
C ASP A 112 -10.17 -3.27 9.33
N ARG A 113 -10.65 -2.02 9.29
CA ARG A 113 -11.58 -1.57 8.24
C ARG A 113 -10.93 -1.58 6.86
N ASN A 114 -9.68 -1.14 6.77
CA ASN A 114 -8.91 -1.22 5.54
C ASN A 114 -8.65 -2.68 5.13
N ALA A 115 -8.24 -3.53 6.08
CA ALA A 115 -8.02 -4.95 5.85
C ALA A 115 -9.29 -5.63 5.33
N LEU A 116 -10.44 -5.40 5.99
CA LEU A 116 -11.73 -5.94 5.55
C LEU A 116 -12.13 -5.46 4.15
N ARG A 117 -11.90 -4.18 3.85
CA ARG A 117 -12.18 -3.60 2.53
C ARG A 117 -11.32 -4.27 1.44
N ILE A 118 -10.04 -4.46 1.72
CA ILE A 118 -9.10 -5.13 0.82
C ILE A 118 -9.54 -6.58 0.62
N SER A 119 -9.66 -7.37 1.70
CA SER A 119 -10.05 -8.79 1.62
C SER A 119 -11.34 -9.01 0.83
N LYS A 120 -12.37 -8.16 1.03
CA LYS A 120 -13.62 -8.22 0.26
C LYS A 120 -13.41 -7.95 -1.23
N ALA A 121 -12.59 -6.97 -1.59
CA ALA A 121 -12.36 -6.59 -2.97
C ALA A 121 -11.56 -7.63 -3.77
N PHE A 122 -10.78 -8.46 -3.06
CA PHE A 122 -9.95 -9.52 -3.62
C PHE A 122 -10.62 -10.91 -3.60
N SER A 123 -11.78 -11.06 -2.95
CA SER A 123 -12.48 -12.34 -2.85
C SER A 123 -12.74 -12.97 -4.23
N GLY A 124 -12.36 -14.24 -4.38
CA GLY A 124 -12.58 -15.02 -5.60
C GLY A 124 -11.72 -14.59 -6.79
N LYS A 125 -10.61 -13.89 -6.55
CA LYS A 125 -9.66 -13.47 -7.59
C LYS A 125 -8.31 -14.13 -7.35
N ASP A 126 -7.69 -14.58 -8.44
CA ASP A 126 -6.30 -15.02 -8.43
C ASP A 126 -5.40 -13.79 -8.26
N THR A 127 -4.49 -13.86 -7.27
CA THR A 127 -3.51 -12.82 -6.96
C THR A 127 -2.10 -13.38 -6.87
N THR A 128 -1.76 -14.27 -7.79
CA THR A 128 -0.45 -14.95 -7.85
C THR A 128 0.71 -14.06 -8.29
N THR A 129 0.47 -12.80 -8.71
CA THR A 129 1.54 -11.86 -9.06
C THR A 129 1.45 -10.55 -8.27
N TYR A 130 2.60 -9.92 -8.04
CA TYR A 130 2.66 -8.63 -7.36
C TYR A 130 1.93 -7.54 -8.16
N GLU A 131 2.07 -7.56 -9.48
CA GLU A 131 1.42 -6.59 -10.37
C GLU A 131 -0.11 -6.65 -10.24
N ALA A 132 -0.68 -7.86 -10.11
CA ALA A 132 -2.12 -8.02 -9.89
C ALA A 132 -2.57 -7.47 -8.53
N VAL A 133 -1.76 -7.68 -7.47
CA VAL A 133 -2.02 -7.11 -6.15
C VAL A 133 -1.94 -5.58 -6.20
N GLN A 134 -0.87 -5.02 -6.77
CA GLN A 134 -0.65 -3.59 -6.88
C GLN A 134 -1.73 -2.89 -7.71
N GLU A 135 -2.07 -3.42 -8.88
CA GLU A 135 -3.12 -2.89 -9.76
C GLU A 135 -4.45 -2.85 -9.02
N LYS A 136 -4.80 -3.94 -8.32
CA LYS A 136 -6.06 -4.03 -7.60
C LYS A 136 -6.11 -3.07 -6.41
N LEU A 137 -5.03 -2.96 -5.61
CA LEU A 137 -4.92 -1.96 -4.54
C LEU A 137 -5.04 -0.52 -5.08
N THR A 138 -4.41 -0.24 -6.22
CA THR A 138 -4.52 1.08 -6.88
C THR A 138 -5.95 1.34 -7.38
N SER A 139 -6.63 0.32 -7.93
CA SER A 139 -8.05 0.42 -8.31
C SER A 139 -8.99 0.68 -7.12
N LEU A 140 -8.55 0.26 -5.93
CA LEU A 140 -9.17 0.56 -4.64
C LEU A 140 -8.77 1.94 -4.10
N ARG A 141 -8.17 2.81 -4.91
CA ARG A 141 -7.78 4.18 -4.55
C ARG A 141 -6.71 4.26 -3.46
N TYR A 142 -5.94 3.20 -3.23
CA TYR A 142 -4.70 3.32 -2.48
C TYR A 142 -3.63 3.94 -3.40
N PRO A 143 -2.93 5.00 -2.96
CA PRO A 143 -1.90 5.64 -3.78
C PRO A 143 -0.73 4.68 -4.03
N ALA A 144 -0.24 4.63 -5.27
CA ALA A 144 0.89 3.76 -5.62
C ALA A 144 2.15 4.06 -4.80
N ALA A 145 2.34 5.32 -4.38
CA ALA A 145 3.46 5.75 -3.54
C ALA A 145 3.47 5.11 -2.14
N ARG A 146 2.31 4.64 -1.66
CA ARG A 146 2.12 3.99 -0.35
C ARG A 146 2.10 2.47 -0.43
N ILE A 147 2.17 1.90 -1.64
CA ILE A 147 2.17 0.46 -1.89
C ILE A 147 3.59 0.01 -2.19
N HIS A 148 4.20 -0.69 -1.23
CA HIS A 148 5.58 -1.13 -1.30
C HIS A 148 5.68 -2.60 -1.62
N ARG A 149 6.54 -2.99 -2.56
CA ARG A 149 6.83 -4.40 -2.84
C ARG A 149 7.68 -5.00 -1.73
N MET A 150 7.26 -6.15 -1.21
CA MET A 150 8.04 -6.96 -0.28
C MET A 150 8.56 -8.22 -0.97
N PRO A 151 9.61 -8.87 -0.45
CA PRO A 151 9.99 -10.20 -0.88
C PRO A 151 8.83 -11.18 -0.73
N ASP A 152 8.62 -11.99 -1.76
CA ASP A 152 7.58 -13.02 -1.80
C ASP A 152 7.78 -14.03 -0.65
N HIS A 153 6.69 -14.54 -0.08
CA HIS A 153 6.71 -15.55 0.97
C HIS A 153 6.15 -16.87 0.44
N GLY A 154 6.96 -17.93 0.39
CA GLY A 154 6.51 -19.21 -0.18
C GLY A 154 6.10 -19.12 -1.66
N GLY A 155 6.59 -18.12 -2.40
CA GLY A 155 6.18 -17.83 -3.78
C GLY A 155 4.92 -16.98 -3.92
N ALA A 156 4.24 -16.63 -2.81
CA ALA A 156 3.13 -15.69 -2.80
C ALA A 156 3.64 -14.23 -2.85
N PRO A 157 3.07 -13.37 -3.71
CA PRO A 157 3.49 -11.98 -3.78
C PRO A 157 3.07 -11.21 -2.53
N ARG A 158 3.93 -10.31 -2.05
CA ARG A 158 3.67 -9.49 -0.87
C ARG A 158 3.78 -8.01 -1.17
N ALA A 159 2.85 -7.24 -0.61
CA ALA A 159 2.87 -5.79 -0.60
C ALA A 159 2.67 -5.27 0.81
N ARG A 160 3.35 -4.19 1.17
CA ARG A 160 3.04 -3.41 2.37
C ARG A 160 2.37 -2.11 2.00
N LEU A 161 1.31 -1.77 2.70
CA LEU A 161 0.52 -0.57 2.51
C LEU A 161 0.67 0.34 3.74
N ASP A 162 1.23 1.53 3.52
CA ASP A 162 1.39 2.54 4.57
C ASP A 162 0.11 3.36 4.73
N LEU A 163 -0.60 3.18 5.85
CA LEU A 163 -1.86 3.87 6.14
C LEU A 163 -1.68 5.16 6.94
N ARG A 164 -0.44 5.49 7.34
CA ARG A 164 -0.16 6.53 8.33
C ARG A 164 -0.52 7.93 7.82
N LEU A 165 -1.21 8.68 8.67
CA LEU A 165 -1.47 10.10 8.52
C LEU A 165 -0.83 10.86 9.69
N GLY A 166 0.09 11.79 9.43
CA GLY A 166 0.74 12.50 10.53
C GLY A 166 1.57 11.56 11.43
N ASP A 167 1.12 11.37 12.67
CA ASP A 167 1.83 10.62 13.71
C ASP A 167 1.27 9.21 13.97
N ASP A 168 0.27 8.77 13.18
CA ASP A 168 -0.31 7.42 13.29
C ASP A 168 0.72 6.33 12.96
N ARG A 169 0.42 5.10 13.39
CA ARG A 169 1.32 3.94 13.25
C ARG A 169 0.81 2.86 12.31
N ALA A 170 -0.45 2.91 11.90
CA ALA A 170 -1.11 1.83 11.17
C ALA A 170 -0.49 1.55 9.79
N ALA A 171 -0.21 0.27 9.52
CA ALA A 171 0.19 -0.26 8.23
C ALA A 171 -0.40 -1.66 8.02
N LEU A 172 -0.45 -2.11 6.76
CA LEU A 172 -0.94 -3.43 6.40
C LEU A 172 0.09 -4.21 5.61
N GLU A 173 0.15 -5.51 5.83
CA GLU A 173 0.79 -6.46 4.92
C GLU A 173 -0.28 -7.22 4.14
N VAL A 174 -0.16 -7.22 2.82
CA VAL A 174 -1.09 -7.88 1.89
C VAL A 174 -0.32 -8.99 1.18
N THR A 175 -0.70 -10.24 1.45
CA THR A 175 -0.12 -11.43 0.85
C THR A 175 -1.10 -12.03 -0.15
N GLY A 176 -0.70 -12.14 -1.41
CA GLY A 176 -1.49 -12.75 -2.46
C GLY A 176 -1.66 -14.25 -2.27
N THR A 177 -2.85 -14.76 -2.56
CA THR A 177 -3.17 -16.19 -2.51
C THR A 177 -3.97 -16.58 -3.76
N TYR A 178 -4.22 -17.88 -3.92
CA TYR A 178 -5.06 -18.38 -5.00
C TYR A 178 -6.57 -18.08 -4.81
N LEU A 179 -7.01 -17.67 -3.62
CA LEU A 179 -8.43 -17.37 -3.30
C LEU A 179 -8.73 -15.87 -3.10
N GLY A 180 -7.71 -15.03 -3.15
CA GLY A 180 -7.77 -13.62 -2.79
C GLY A 180 -6.50 -13.25 -2.04
N VAL A 181 -6.59 -12.47 -0.97
CA VAL A 181 -5.43 -12.04 -0.19
C VAL A 181 -5.60 -12.35 1.29
N MET A 182 -4.49 -12.59 1.97
CA MET A 182 -4.39 -12.46 3.42
C MET A 182 -3.94 -11.04 3.74
N VAL A 183 -4.56 -10.40 4.73
CA VAL A 183 -4.22 -9.03 5.14
C VAL A 183 -3.96 -9.01 6.63
N GLU A 184 -2.75 -8.59 6.99
CA GLU A 184 -2.30 -8.50 8.38
C GLU A 184 -2.11 -7.03 8.75
N THR A 185 -2.57 -6.63 9.93
CA THR A 185 -2.39 -5.28 10.47
C THR A 185 -1.17 -5.22 11.36
N PHE A 186 -0.38 -4.15 11.27
CA PHE A 186 0.73 -3.92 12.19
C PHE A 186 1.00 -2.43 12.41
N GLY A 187 1.71 -2.12 13.49
CA GLY A 187 2.21 -0.77 13.76
C GLY A 187 3.65 -0.59 13.31
N ALA A 188 3.93 0.54 12.68
CA ALA A 188 5.28 1.01 12.37
C ALA A 188 5.63 2.24 13.21
N SER A 189 6.79 2.20 13.89
CA SER A 189 7.33 3.33 14.64
C SER A 189 7.47 4.59 13.78
N LYS A 190 7.31 5.76 14.40
CA LYS A 190 7.53 7.05 13.72
C LYS A 190 8.95 7.14 13.15
N GLY A 191 9.05 7.52 11.87
CA GLY A 191 10.33 7.63 11.16
C GLY A 191 10.89 6.31 10.62
N VAL A 192 10.27 5.17 10.94
CA VAL A 192 10.62 3.86 10.37
C VAL A 192 9.76 3.58 9.16
N SER A 193 10.34 3.05 8.07
CA SER A 193 9.56 2.67 6.90
C SER A 193 8.65 1.48 7.25
N ALA A 194 7.42 1.47 6.76
CA ALA A 194 6.55 0.30 6.89
C ALA A 194 7.22 -0.97 6.32
N THR A 195 8.14 -0.85 5.36
CA THR A 195 8.90 -1.97 4.77
C THR A 195 10.00 -2.54 5.67
N GLU A 196 10.41 -1.81 6.70
CA GLU A 196 11.53 -2.19 7.57
C GLU A 196 11.05 -2.88 8.86
N VAL A 197 9.73 -2.85 9.14
CA VAL A 197 9.15 -3.52 10.31
C VAL A 197 9.33 -5.04 10.21
N LEU A 198 9.86 -5.66 11.26
CA LEU A 198 10.15 -7.08 11.33
C LEU A 198 8.90 -7.84 11.80
N LEU A 199 8.05 -8.23 10.84
CA LEU A 199 6.89 -9.09 11.13
C LEU A 199 7.34 -10.55 11.23
N GLU A 200 6.93 -11.20 12.32
CA GLU A 200 7.04 -12.65 12.43
C GLU A 200 6.13 -13.31 11.39
N PRO A 201 6.64 -14.22 10.55
CA PRO A 201 5.79 -14.95 9.61
C PRO A 201 4.75 -15.77 10.37
N GLN A 202 3.46 -15.55 10.09
CA GLN A 202 2.41 -16.46 10.55
C GLN A 202 2.61 -17.82 9.85
N VAL A 203 3.12 -18.80 10.58
CA VAL A 203 3.12 -20.19 10.15
C VAL A 203 1.78 -20.77 10.57
N ASP A 204 0.89 -21.08 9.63
CA ASP A 204 -0.32 -21.84 9.92
C ASP A 204 0.09 -23.16 10.60
N GLU A 205 -0.26 -23.32 11.87
CA GLU A 205 -0.09 -24.62 12.54
C GLU A 205 -0.89 -25.67 11.76
N PRO A 206 -0.32 -26.84 11.45
CA PRO A 206 -1.05 -27.88 10.77
C PRO A 206 -2.21 -28.35 11.66
N THR A 207 -3.44 -28.06 11.26
CA THR A 207 -4.63 -28.71 11.83
C THR A 207 -4.50 -30.21 11.62
N SER A 208 -4.25 -30.94 12.71
CA SER A 208 -4.20 -32.42 12.74
C SER A 208 -5.59 -33.04 12.88
#